data_AF-A0A2N5KJK8-F1
#
_entry.id   AF-A0A2N5KJK8-F1
#
_cell.length_a   1.000
_cell.length_b   1.000
_cell.length_c   1.000
_cell.angle_alpha   90.00
_cell.angle_beta   90.00
_cell.angle_gamma   90.00
#
_symmetry.space_group_name_H-M   'P 1'
#
loop_
_entity.id
_entity.type
_entity.pdbx_description
1 polymer ?
#
loop_
_entity_poly.entity_id
_entity_poly.type
_entity_poly.pdbx_seq_one_letter_code
_entity_poly.pdbx_strand_id
1 'polypeptide(L)'
;MPIDWNEVVNRYGDGAEISAIPGVSQVKISGADEERIYVAHKLWKDSLSRQNLERAVTLLEQNKMTKNSGDFVAQYRVYVADERPTMAATVLKDLGYLE
;
A
#
# COMPACT_ATOMS: atom_id res chain seq x y z
N MET A 1 1.21 -14.19 -6.81
CA MET A 1 0.20 -13.43 -7.54
C MET A 1 0.66 -11.99 -7.60
N PRO A 2 0.95 -11.49 -8.82
CA PRO A 2 1.14 -10.07 -9.01
C PRO A 2 -0.17 -9.33 -8.68
N ILE A 3 -0.05 -8.10 -8.20
CA ILE A 3 -1.21 -7.24 -7.99
C ILE A 3 -1.86 -6.98 -9.35
N ASP A 4 -3.19 -7.11 -9.44
CA ASP A 4 -3.92 -6.67 -10.64
C ASP A 4 -3.91 -5.14 -10.70
N TRP A 5 -2.94 -4.62 -11.44
CA TRP A 5 -2.73 -3.18 -11.51
C TRP A 5 -3.85 -2.45 -12.29
N ASN A 6 -4.57 -3.16 -13.16
CA ASN A 6 -5.74 -2.58 -13.82
C ASN A 6 -6.86 -2.34 -12.80
N GLU A 7 -7.05 -3.27 -11.86
CA GLU A 7 -7.98 -3.04 -10.75
C GLU A 7 -7.54 -1.87 -9.87
N VAL A 8 -6.24 -1.78 -9.55
CA VAL A 8 -5.68 -0.66 -8.78
C VAL A 8 -5.96 0.67 -9.45
N VAL A 9 -5.64 0.82 -10.74
CA VAL A 9 -5.90 2.05 -11.49
C VAL A 9 -7.40 2.34 -11.59
N ASN A 10 -8.24 1.33 -11.82
CA ASN A 10 -9.69 1.52 -11.87
C ASN A 10 -10.28 1.96 -10.51
N ARG A 11 -9.75 1.44 -9.40
CA ARG A 11 -10.24 1.77 -8.04
C ARG A 11 -9.73 3.12 -7.55
N TYR A 12 -8.50 3.47 -7.92
CA TYR A 12 -7.76 4.60 -7.33
C TYR A 12 -7.44 5.74 -8.29
N GLY A 13 -7.64 5.56 -9.60
CA GLY A 13 -7.27 6.52 -10.64
C GLY A 13 -7.87 7.91 -10.43
N ASP A 14 -9.16 7.97 -10.09
CA ASP A 14 -9.88 9.22 -9.78
C ASP A 14 -9.76 9.67 -8.32
N GLY A 15 -8.94 8.95 -7.54
CA GLY A 15 -8.79 9.11 -6.11
C GLY A 15 -9.83 8.32 -5.29
N ALA A 16 -9.42 7.86 -4.11
CA ALA A 16 -10.25 7.07 -3.22
C ALA A 16 -9.99 7.41 -1.75
N GLU A 17 -11.03 7.27 -0.93
CA GLU A 17 -10.90 7.36 0.52
C GLU A 17 -10.89 5.95 1.11
N ILE A 18 -9.73 5.55 1.62
CA ILE A 18 -9.53 4.24 2.24
C ILE A 18 -9.51 4.39 3.76
N SER A 19 -10.01 3.37 4.46
CA SER A 19 -9.93 3.33 5.91
C SER A 19 -8.51 2.98 6.32
N ALA A 20 -7.83 3.94 6.94
CA ALA A 20 -6.48 3.74 7.45
C ALA A 20 -6.44 2.61 8.50
N ILE A 21 -5.33 1.87 8.56
CA ILE A 21 -5.13 0.89 9.63
C ILE A 21 -5.23 1.58 11.02
N PRO A 22 -5.66 0.87 12.08
CA PRO A 22 -5.82 1.46 13.40
C PRO A 22 -4.56 2.21 13.86
N GLY A 23 -4.74 3.44 14.36
CA GLY A 23 -3.63 4.29 14.81
C GLY A 23 -3.03 5.21 13.74
N VAL A 24 -3.58 5.23 12.53
CA VAL A 24 -3.08 6.06 11.42
C VAL A 24 -4.11 7.15 11.08
N SER A 25 -3.61 8.38 10.90
CA SER A 25 -4.43 9.51 10.45
C SER A 25 -5.05 9.23 9.08
N GLN A 26 -6.30 9.67 8.88
CA GLN A 26 -7.04 9.45 7.64
C GLN A 26 -6.30 10.05 6.43
N VAL A 27 -5.94 9.22 5.46
CA VAL A 27 -5.20 9.63 4.25
C VAL A 27 -6.04 9.30 3.03
N LYS A 28 -5.97 10.16 2.00
CA LYS A 28 -6.70 9.97 0.75
C LYS A 28 -5.75 9.50 -0.33
N ILE A 29 -6.18 8.53 -1.14
CA ILE A 29 -5.52 8.26 -2.41
C ILE A 29 -5.95 9.35 -3.38
N SER A 30 -5.00 10.10 -3.92
CA SER A 30 -5.26 11.20 -4.86
C SER A 30 -5.26 10.77 -6.31
N GLY A 31 -4.77 9.56 -6.61
CA GLY A 31 -4.71 9.01 -7.95
C GLY A 31 -3.87 7.73 -7.99
N ALA A 32 -3.93 6.99 -9.08
CA ALA A 32 -3.02 5.90 -9.39
C ALA A 32 -2.76 5.86 -10.90
N ASP A 33 -1.53 5.54 -11.29
CA ASP A 33 -1.12 5.30 -12.68
C ASP A 33 -0.53 3.89 -12.82
N GLU A 34 0.06 3.55 -13.96
CA GLU A 34 0.62 2.23 -14.25
C GLU A 34 1.87 1.84 -13.41
N GLU A 35 2.47 2.81 -12.72
CA GLU A 35 3.72 2.65 -11.98
C GLU A 35 3.59 2.94 -10.48
N ARG A 36 2.62 3.76 -10.06
CA ARG A 36 2.54 4.31 -8.70
C ARG A 36 1.11 4.60 -8.25
N ILE A 37 0.91 4.57 -6.94
CA ILE A 37 -0.29 5.07 -6.26
C ILE A 37 0.07 6.37 -5.54
N TYR A 38 -0.66 7.45 -5.81
CA TYR A 38 -0.46 8.74 -5.19
C TYR A 38 -1.33 8.89 -3.96
N VAL A 39 -0.72 9.28 -2.85
CA VAL A 39 -1.39 9.51 -1.58
C VAL A 39 -1.24 10.97 -1.17
N ALA A 40 -2.30 11.53 -0.64
CA ALA A 40 -2.36 12.90 -0.19
C ALA A 40 -3.00 12.99 1.20
N HIS A 41 -2.39 13.80 2.04
CA HIS A 41 -2.95 14.31 3.27
C HIS A 41 -3.07 15.83 3.18
N LYS A 42 -3.78 16.47 4.12
CA LYS A 42 -3.98 17.92 4.14
C LYS A 42 -2.69 18.76 4.06
N LEU A 43 -1.55 18.21 4.50
CA LEU A 43 -0.28 18.93 4.63
C LEU A 43 0.85 18.34 3.78
N TRP A 44 0.65 17.19 3.13
CA TRP A 44 1.72 16.51 2.40
C TRP A 44 1.15 15.63 1.29
N LYS A 45 1.97 15.36 0.27
CA LYS A 45 1.69 14.43 -0.82
C LYS A 45 2.85 13.46 -0.93
N ASP A 46 2.55 12.22 -1.30
CA ASP A 46 3.55 11.17 -1.48
C ASP A 46 3.07 10.14 -2.51
N SER A 47 3.91 9.16 -2.80
CA SER A 47 3.58 8.06 -3.70
C SER A 47 4.08 6.72 -3.18
N LEU A 48 3.43 5.65 -3.62
CA LEU A 48 3.83 4.26 -3.41
C LEU A 48 4.18 3.65 -4.75
N SER A 49 5.37 3.06 -4.87
CA SER A 49 5.80 2.38 -6.07
C SER A 49 5.12 1.03 -6.25
N ARG A 50 4.61 0.76 -7.46
CA ARG A 50 4.13 -0.55 -7.88
C ARG A 50 5.16 -1.63 -7.61
N GLN A 51 6.43 -1.38 -7.97
CA GLN A 51 7.50 -2.35 -7.79
C GLN A 51 7.67 -2.75 -6.31
N ASN A 52 7.55 -1.79 -5.40
CA ASN A 52 7.67 -2.06 -3.97
C ASN A 52 6.46 -2.82 -3.43
N LEU A 53 5.25 -2.45 -3.88
CA LEU A 53 4.02 -3.14 -3.51
C LEU A 53 3.99 -4.60 -4.00
N GLU A 54 4.34 -4.83 -5.27
CA GLU A 54 4.44 -6.18 -5.84
C GLU A 54 5.52 -7.02 -5.15
N ARG A 55 6.66 -6.40 -4.79
CA ARG A 55 7.70 -7.06 -4.00
C ARG A 55 7.19 -7.46 -2.62
N ALA A 56 6.44 -6.60 -1.95
CA ALA A 56 5.84 -6.91 -0.66
C ALA A 56 4.86 -8.08 -0.77
N VAL A 57 3.97 -8.08 -1.77
CA VAL A 57 3.04 -9.19 -2.03
C VAL A 57 3.80 -10.49 -2.30
N THR A 58 4.87 -10.44 -3.08
CA THR A 58 5.73 -11.61 -3.34
C THR A 58 6.31 -12.16 -2.04
N LEU A 59 6.75 -11.31 -1.11
CA LEU A 59 7.29 -11.73 0.19
C LEU A 59 6.21 -12.29 1.12
N LEU A 60 4.99 -11.73 1.09
CA LEU A 60 3.83 -12.26 1.81
C LEU A 60 3.50 -13.69 1.36
N GLU A 61 3.50 -13.93 0.05
CA GLU A 61 3.22 -15.25 -0.52
C GLU A 61 4.30 -16.28 -0.23
N GLN A 62 5.55 -15.85 -0.19
CA GLN A 62 6.67 -16.70 0.20
C GLN A 62 6.70 -16.99 1.72
N ASN A 63 5.71 -16.50 2.49
CA ASN A 63 5.67 -16.55 3.95
C ASN A 63 6.93 -15.94 4.61
N LYS A 64 7.59 -14.99 3.91
CA LYS A 64 8.73 -14.24 4.43
C LYS A 64 8.31 -12.97 5.16
N MET A 65 7.07 -12.53 4.95
CA MET A 65 6.44 -11.44 5.67
C MET A 65 5.09 -11.86 6.23
N THR A 66 4.68 -11.22 7.33
CA THR A 66 3.39 -11.43 7.98
C THR A 66 2.27 -10.71 7.26
N LYS A 67 1.09 -11.32 7.22
CA LYS A 67 -0.14 -10.69 6.73
C LYS A 67 -0.79 -9.77 7.78
N ASN A 68 -0.32 -9.81 9.03
CA ASN A 68 -0.81 -8.93 10.08
C ASN A 68 -0.38 -7.48 9.80
N SER A 69 -1.36 -6.59 9.63
CA SER A 69 -1.12 -5.19 9.30
C SER A 69 -0.26 -4.42 10.32
N GLY A 70 -0.25 -4.81 11.60
CA GLY A 70 0.56 -4.18 12.64
C GLY A 70 2.06 -4.47 12.50
N ASP A 71 2.41 -5.74 12.30
CA ASP A 71 3.82 -6.17 12.16
C ASP A 71 4.37 -5.93 10.74
N PHE A 72 3.49 -5.88 9.74
CA PHE A 72 3.85 -5.67 8.34
C PHE A 72 4.63 -4.39 8.13
N VAL A 73 4.25 -3.29 8.79
CA VAL A 73 4.89 -1.97 8.63
C VAL A 73 6.38 -2.04 8.96
N ALA A 74 6.74 -2.73 10.05
CA ALA A 74 8.14 -2.89 10.44
C ALA A 74 8.91 -3.77 9.44
N GLN A 75 8.31 -4.88 8.99
CA GLN A 75 8.93 -5.78 8.04
C GLN A 75 9.11 -5.14 6.65
N TYR A 76 8.16 -4.33 6.20
CA TYR A 76 8.22 -3.65 4.91
C TYR A 76 9.45 -2.72 4.83
N ARG A 77 9.73 -1.97 5.91
CA ARG A 77 10.94 -1.12 6.00
C ARG A 77 12.23 -1.90 5.83
N VAL A 78 12.28 -3.14 6.35
CA VAL A 78 13.48 -3.97 6.35
C VAL A 78 13.67 -4.69 5.01
N TYR A 79 12.60 -5.25 4.45
CA TYR A 79 12.70 -6.18 3.32
C TYR A 79 12.35 -5.56 1.96
N VAL A 80 11.65 -4.43 1.96
CA VAL A 80 11.13 -3.78 0.75
C VAL A 80 11.72 -2.38 0.59
N ALA A 81 11.23 -1.41 1.37
CA ALA A 81 11.64 0.00 1.30
C ALA A 81 11.10 0.79 2.50
N ASP A 82 11.72 1.93 2.83
CA ASP A 82 11.15 2.91 3.77
C ASP A 82 10.26 3.95 3.05
N GLU A 83 9.57 3.51 1.99
CA GLU A 83 8.59 4.32 1.26
C GLU A 83 7.23 4.15 1.94
N ARG A 84 6.88 5.11 2.82
CA ARG A 84 5.58 5.19 3.52
C ARG A 84 4.99 3.81 3.87
N PRO A 85 5.68 2.99 4.67
CA PRO A 85 5.29 1.59 4.94
C PRO A 85 3.89 1.45 5.52
N THR A 86 3.45 2.43 6.30
CA THR A 86 2.08 2.52 6.84
C THR A 86 1.02 2.69 5.75
N MET A 87 1.34 3.46 4.70
CA MET A 87 0.46 3.65 3.54
C MET A 87 0.44 2.40 2.67
N ALA A 88 1.61 1.79 2.43
CA ALA A 88 1.69 0.50 1.75
C ALA A 88 0.84 -0.56 2.46
N ALA A 89 0.92 -0.66 3.79
CA ALA A 89 0.07 -1.55 4.59
C ALA A 89 -1.42 -1.25 4.43
N THR A 90 -1.80 0.04 4.43
CA THR A 90 -3.21 0.43 4.29
C THR A 90 -3.75 0.05 2.92
N VAL A 91 -3.01 0.33 1.85
CA VAL A 91 -3.40 -0.04 0.48
C VAL A 91 -3.50 -1.56 0.33
N LEU A 92 -2.50 -2.30 0.82
CA LEU A 92 -2.50 -3.76 0.72
C LEU A 92 -3.62 -4.41 1.55
N LYS A 93 -4.01 -3.80 2.68
CA LYS A 93 -5.19 -4.22 3.44
C LYS A 93 -6.48 -3.96 2.66
N ASP A 94 -6.63 -2.79 2.04
CA ASP A 94 -7.81 -2.47 1.22
C ASP A 94 -7.95 -3.40 0.01
N LEU A 95 -6.82 -3.75 -0.60
CA LEU A 95 -6.74 -4.74 -1.69
C LEU A 95 -6.91 -6.19 -1.21
N GLY A 96 -7.02 -6.45 0.10
CA GLY A 96 -7.27 -7.78 0.65
C GLY A 96 -6.04 -8.68 0.82
N TYR A 97 -4.82 -8.14 0.73
CA TYR A 97 -3.58 -8.90 0.95
C TYR A 97 -3.17 -8.99 2.43
N LEU A 98 -3.69 -8.10 3.28
CA LEU A 98 -3.40 -8.04 4.71
C LEU A 98 -4.67 -8.16 5.56
N GLU A 99 -4.48 -8.62 6.79
CA GLU A 99 -5.51 -8.77 7.83
C GLU A 99 -5.44 -7.63 8.87
#